data_AF-A0A497GW73-F1
#
_entry.id   AF-A0A497GW73-F1
#
_cell.length_a   1.000
_cell.length_b   1.000
_cell.length_c   1.000
_cell.angle_alpha   90.00
_cell.angle_beta   90.00
_cell.angle_gamma   90.00
#
_symmetry.space_group_name_H-M   'P 1'
#
loop_
_entity.id
_entity.type
_entity.pdbx_description
1 polymer ?
#
loop_
_entity_poly.entity_id
_entity_poly.type
_entity_poly.pdbx_seq_one_letter_code
_entity_poly.pdbx_strand_id
1 'polypeptide(L)'
;MAPQSSEFLADLHAHTTRSDGVLEPRELLRLAKSRGLGAVAITDHNVLTRVEGEGILVVPGEEVSTTAGHILAYLVQEEIPRGLDPEEA
;
A
#
# COMPACT_ATOMS: atom_id res chain seq x y z
N MET A 1 -16.59 -23.61 22.46
CA MET A 1 -15.78 -23.05 21.38
C MET A 1 -15.72 -21.55 21.61
N ALA A 2 -14.53 -20.97 21.82
CA ALA A 2 -14.41 -19.52 21.95
C ALA A 2 -14.76 -18.87 20.60
N PRO A 3 -15.39 -17.68 20.56
CA PRO A 3 -15.56 -16.95 19.31
C PRO A 3 -14.18 -16.74 18.67
N GLN A 4 -14.03 -17.12 17.40
CA GLN A 4 -12.88 -16.69 16.60
C GLN A 4 -12.90 -15.16 16.59
N SER A 5 -11.82 -14.53 17.04
CA SER A 5 -11.66 -13.08 17.02
C SER A 5 -11.85 -12.58 15.57
N SER A 6 -12.79 -11.66 15.39
CA SER A 6 -13.20 -11.04 14.13
C SER A 6 -12.25 -9.92 13.66
N GLU A 7 -10.98 -9.97 14.06
CA GLU A 7 -10.03 -8.88 13.80
C GLU A 7 -9.34 -9.08 12.46
N PHE A 8 -9.55 -8.12 11.55
CA PHE A 8 -8.91 -8.07 10.25
C PHE A 8 -7.77 -7.04 10.32
N LEU A 9 -6.53 -7.52 10.37
CA LEU A 9 -5.36 -6.67 10.44
C LEU A 9 -4.91 -6.25 9.04
N ALA A 10 -4.60 -4.97 8.87
CA ALA A 10 -4.11 -4.42 7.62
C ALA A 10 -2.94 -3.47 7.88
N ASP A 11 -1.97 -3.47 6.96
CA ASP A 11 -0.98 -2.42 6.84
C ASP A 11 -1.34 -1.54 5.64
N LEU A 12 -1.60 -0.26 5.88
CA LEU A 12 -2.11 0.66 4.85
C LEU A 12 -1.05 1.65 4.37
N HIS A 13 0.21 1.47 4.75
CA HIS A 13 1.30 2.35 4.34
C HIS A 13 2.61 1.57 4.26
N ALA A 14 2.89 1.01 3.09
CA ALA A 14 4.06 0.19 2.87
C ALA A 14 4.74 0.49 1.53
N HIS A 15 6.07 0.55 1.56
CA HIS A 15 6.92 0.83 0.41
C HIS A 15 7.66 -0.41 -0.08
N THR A 16 7.88 -0.51 -1.38
CA THR A 16 8.62 -1.57 -2.04
C THR A 16 9.85 -1.00 -2.75
N THR A 17 10.66 -1.87 -3.36
CA THR A 17 11.78 -1.47 -4.23
C THR A 17 11.35 -0.64 -5.45
N ARG A 18 10.05 -0.47 -5.70
CA ARG A 18 9.51 0.40 -6.74
C ARG A 18 9.57 1.89 -6.36
N SER A 19 9.82 2.21 -5.09
CA SER A 19 10.19 3.55 -4.63
C SER A 19 11.42 3.51 -3.71
N ASP A 20 11.24 3.55 -2.39
CA ASP A 20 12.32 3.60 -1.39
C ASP A 20 12.27 2.46 -0.36
N GLY A 21 11.38 1.49 -0.56
CA GLY A 21 11.32 0.27 0.23
C GLY A 21 12.44 -0.73 -0.09
N VAL A 22 12.58 -1.74 0.76
CA VAL A 22 13.69 -2.72 0.70
C VAL A 22 13.28 -4.09 0.14
N LEU A 23 11.99 -4.37 0.04
CA LEU A 23 11.46 -5.66 -0.43
C LEU A 23 10.79 -5.48 -1.80
N GLU A 24 10.95 -6.47 -2.67
CA GLU A 24 10.13 -6.54 -3.89
C GLU A 24 8.65 -6.67 -3.52
N PRO A 25 7.70 -6.21 -4.36
CA PRO A 25 6.27 -6.22 -4.03
C PRO A 25 5.75 -7.59 -3.55
N ARG A 26 6.16 -8.68 -4.22
CA ARG A 26 5.75 -10.04 -3.82
C ARG A 26 6.40 -10.50 -2.52
N GLU A 27 7.61 -10.08 -2.22
CA GLU A 27 8.30 -10.42 -0.97
C GLU A 27 7.63 -9.73 0.22
N LEU A 28 7.23 -8.47 0.04
CA LEU A 28 6.47 -7.71 1.02
C LEU A 28 5.13 -8.40 1.34
N LEU A 29 4.38 -8.85 0.34
CA LEU A 29 3.11 -9.57 0.56
C LEU A 29 3.30 -10.90 1.31
N ARG A 30 4.34 -11.66 0.98
CA ARG A 30 4.66 -12.91 1.70
C ARG A 30 5.01 -12.66 3.15
N LEU A 31 5.82 -11.62 3.41
CA LEU A 31 6.15 -11.19 4.77
C LEU A 31 4.89 -10.78 5.52
N ALA A 32 4.07 -9.89 4.97
CA ALA A 32 2.83 -9.41 5.58
C ALA A 32 1.91 -10.58 5.97
N LYS A 33 1.66 -11.51 5.05
CA LYS A 33 0.88 -12.71 5.31
C LYS A 33 1.48 -13.57 6.43
N SER A 34 2.80 -13.76 6.45
CA SER A 34 3.48 -14.51 7.52
C SER A 34 3.36 -13.85 8.89
N ARG A 35 3.10 -12.54 8.94
CA ARG A 35 2.85 -11.77 10.18
C ARG A 35 1.37 -11.75 10.59
N GLY A 36 0.50 -12.42 9.85
CA GLY A 36 -0.94 -12.51 10.15
C GLY A 36 -1.77 -11.34 9.62
N LEU A 37 -1.23 -10.51 8.73
CA LEU A 37 -2.01 -9.47 8.05
C LEU A 37 -2.97 -10.08 7.02
N GLY A 38 -4.19 -9.55 6.99
CA GLY A 38 -5.23 -9.88 6.01
C GLY A 38 -5.23 -8.96 4.79
N ALA A 39 -4.67 -7.75 4.91
CA ALA A 39 -4.50 -6.82 3.79
C ALA A 39 -3.20 -6.01 3.86
N VAL A 40 -2.75 -5.54 2.70
CA VAL A 40 -1.71 -4.54 2.54
C VAL A 40 -2.11 -3.52 1.47
N ALA A 41 -1.91 -2.22 1.73
CA ALA A 41 -1.80 -1.23 0.69
C ALA A 41 -0.32 -0.98 0.37
N ILE A 42 0.07 -1.19 -0.88
CA ILE A 42 1.38 -0.77 -1.36
C ILE A 42 1.22 0.67 -1.83
N THR A 43 1.99 1.58 -1.23
CA THR A 43 1.85 3.04 -1.39
C THR A 43 3.20 3.64 -1.75
N ASP A 44 3.84 3.08 -2.77
CA ASP A 44 5.12 3.58 -3.27
C ASP A 44 5.02 5.08 -3.66
N HIS A 45 6.10 5.83 -3.48
CA HIS A 45 6.13 7.26 -3.77
C HIS A 45 5.88 7.56 -5.26
N ASN A 46 4.71 8.13 -5.57
CA ASN A 46 4.28 8.47 -6.93
C ASN A 46 4.36 7.34 -7.96
N VAL A 47 4.17 6.09 -7.52
CA VAL A 47 4.19 4.90 -8.37
C VAL A 47 3.03 3.99 -8.00
N LEU A 48 2.21 3.61 -8.98
CA LEU A 48 1.11 2.68 -8.75
C LEU A 48 1.57 1.23 -8.92
N THR A 49 2.04 0.63 -7.83
CA THR A 49 2.51 -0.76 -7.82
C THR A 49 1.35 -1.74 -7.79
N ARG A 50 1.03 -2.34 -8.95
CA ARG A 50 0.03 -3.41 -9.09
C ARG A 50 0.66 -4.79 -8.96
N VAL A 51 0.15 -5.58 -8.03
CA VAL A 51 0.55 -6.97 -7.80
C VAL A 51 -0.63 -7.80 -7.32
N GLU A 52 -0.74 -9.04 -7.78
CA GLU A 52 -1.77 -9.95 -7.32
C GLU A 52 -1.51 -10.43 -5.89
N GLY A 53 -2.57 -10.50 -5.08
CA GLY A 53 -2.49 -10.99 -3.72
C GLY A 53 -2.25 -12.48 -3.65
N GLU A 54 -1.18 -12.92 -2.99
CA GLU A 54 -0.87 -14.34 -2.75
C GLU A 54 -1.61 -14.87 -1.49
N GLY A 55 -2.94 -14.71 -1.45
CA GLY A 55 -3.79 -15.05 -0.30
C GLY A 55 -3.76 -14.01 0.82
N ILE A 56 -3.45 -12.76 0.46
CA ILE A 56 -3.63 -11.53 1.25
C ILE A 56 -4.33 -10.52 0.33
N LEU A 57 -5.22 -9.68 0.86
CA LEU A 57 -5.86 -8.63 0.07
C LEU A 57 -4.84 -7.54 -0.25
N VAL A 58 -4.73 -7.14 -1.52
CA VAL A 58 -3.88 -6.01 -1.94
C VAL A 58 -4.79 -4.84 -2.28
N VAL A 59 -4.58 -3.72 -1.61
CA VAL A 59 -5.26 -2.46 -1.90
C VAL A 59 -4.34 -1.63 -2.79
N PRO A 60 -4.72 -1.31 -4.04
CA PRO A 60 -3.96 -0.37 -4.85
C PRO A 60 -3.85 0.97 -4.14
N GLY A 61 -2.65 1.53 -4.06
CA GLY A 61 -2.43 2.83 -3.46
C GLY A 61 -1.15 3.50 -3.96
N GLU A 62 -0.99 4.75 -3.57
CA GLU A 62 0.16 5.60 -3.90
C GLU A 62 0.39 6.57 -2.74
N GLU A 63 1.64 6.79 -2.36
CA GLU A 63 2.00 7.93 -1.51
C GLU A 63 2.37 9.11 -2.41
N VAL A 64 1.40 10.01 -2.61
CA VAL A 64 1.54 11.18 -3.47
C VAL A 64 2.40 12.21 -2.76
N SER A 65 3.58 12.51 -3.32
CA SER A 65 4.39 13.62 -2.83
C SER A 65 3.86 14.93 -3.42
N THR A 66 3.31 15.82 -2.59
CA THR A 66 2.73 17.11 -3.00
C THR A 66 3.73 18.25 -2.79
N THR A 67 3.34 19.50 -3.10
CA THR A 67 4.12 20.69 -2.73
C THR A 67 4.20 20.91 -1.21
N ALA A 68 3.30 20.30 -0.44
CA ALA A 68 3.23 20.42 1.01
C ALA A 68 2.83 19.08 1.66
N GLY A 69 3.83 18.25 1.94
CA GLY A 69 3.67 16.96 2.61
C GLY A 69 3.32 15.82 1.64
N HIS A 70 2.82 14.71 2.20
CA HIS A 70 2.43 13.53 1.43
C HIS A 70 0.97 13.17 1.71
N ILE A 71 0.30 12.59 0.71
CA ILE A 71 -1.07 12.09 0.79
C ILE A 71 -1.07 10.60 0.44
N LEU A 72 -1.73 9.78 1.27
CA LEU A 72 -2.02 8.40 0.94
C LEU A 72 -3.30 8.33 0.13
N ALA A 73 -3.18 7.94 -1.13
CA ALA A 73 -4.32 7.74 -2.02
C ALA A 73 -4.58 6.24 -2.17
N TYR A 74 -5.82 5.81 -1.94
CA TYR A 74 -6.24 4.41 -2.01
C TYR A 74 -7.24 4.18 -3.12
N LEU A 75 -7.22 2.98 -3.69
CA LEU A 75 -8.07 2.55 -4.80
C LEU A 75 -7.92 3.43 -6.07
N VAL A 76 -6.77 4.09 -6.21
CA VAL A 76 -6.43 4.87 -7.40
C VAL A 76 -6.32 3.97 -8.62
N GLN A 77 -6.74 4.48 -9.77
CA GLN A 77 -6.73 3.73 -11.03
C GLN A 77 -5.52 4.05 -11.90
N GLU A 78 -5.01 5.27 -11.78
CA GLU A 78 -3.86 5.82 -12.48
C GLU A 78 -2.90 6.49 -11.49
N GLU A 79 -1.66 6.72 -11.93
CA GLU A 79 -0.64 7.41 -11.12
C GLU A 79 -0.97 8.90 -10.98
N ILE A 80 -0.82 9.42 -9.77
CA ILE A 80 -1.08 10.84 -9.49
C ILE A 80 0.23 11.63 -9.69
N PRO A 81 0.20 12.75 -10.46
CA PRO A 81 1.40 13.54 -10.68
C PRO A 81 2.08 13.98 -9.38
N ARG A 82 3.41 13.89 -9.35
CA ARG A 82 4.22 14.44 -8.26
C ARG A 82 4.16 15.96 -8.25
N GLY A 83 4.12 16.54 -7.04
CA GLY A 83 4.30 17.97 -6.81
C GLY A 83 3.07 18.82 -7.11
N LEU A 84 1.87 18.23 -7.12
CA LEU A 84 0.62 18.97 -7.11
C LEU A 84 0.46 19.73 -5.79
N ASP A 85 -0.33 20.80 -5.79
CA ASP A 85 -0.83 21.36 -4.53
C ASP A 85 -1.69 20.30 -3.81
N PRO A 86 -1.65 20.18 -2.46
CA PRO A 86 -2.47 19.22 -1.75
C PRO A 86 -3.97 19.28 -2.07
N GLU A 87 -4.50 20.44 -2.45
CA GLU A 87 -5.91 20.60 -2.82
C GLU A 87 -6.22 20.08 -4.23
N GLU A 88 -5.21 19.86 -5.06
CA GLU A 88 -5.31 19.39 -6.45
C GLU A 88 -4.95 17.90 -6.61
N ALA A 89 -4.41 17.29 -5.55
CA ALA A 89 -3.93 15.91 -5.52
C ALA A 89 -5.04 14.88 -5.32
#